data_AF-A0A968QNX6-F1
#
_entry.id   AF-A0A968QNX6-F1
#
_cell.length_a   1.000
_cell.length_b   1.000
_cell.length_c   1.000
_cell.angle_alpha   90.00
_cell.angle_beta   90.00
_cell.angle_gamma   90.00
#
_symmetry.space_group_name_H-M   'P 1'
#
loop_
_entity.id
_entity.type
_entity.pdbx_description
1 polymer ?
#
loop_
_entity_poly.entity_id
_entity_poly.type
_entity_poly.pdbx_seq_one_letter_code
_entity_poly.pdbx_strand_id
1 'polypeptide(L)' 'MNIEQLPDNPYILLTPGPLSTSKTVKAAMLRDWCTWDDDYNTIVQDIRKR' A
#
# COMPACT_ATOMS: atom_id res chain seq x y z
N MET A 1 -4.29 -3.68 11.05
CA MET A 1 -4.61 -5.11 10.81
C MET A 1 -3.36 -5.95 10.99
N ASN A 2 -3.50 -7.18 11.47
CA ASN A 2 -2.39 -8.13 11.50
C ASN A 2 -2.10 -8.58 10.05
N ILE A 3 -0.84 -8.49 9.61
CA ILE A 3 -0.39 -8.88 8.26
C ILE A 3 -0.69 -10.37 8.00
N GLU A 4 -0.71 -11.19 9.03
CA GLU A 4 -1.01 -12.63 8.97
C GLU A 4 -2.46 -12.92 8.50
N GLN A 5 -3.36 -11.95 8.61
CA GLN A 5 -4.76 -12.10 8.18
C GLN A 5 -4.97 -11.82 6.68
N LEU A 6 -3.94 -11.34 5.98
CA LEU A 6 -4.03 -11.09 4.54
C LEU A 6 -3.87 -12.40 3.74
N PRO A 7 -4.76 -12.65 2.76
CA PRO A 7 -4.70 -13.86 1.96
C PRO A 7 -3.41 -13.90 1.13
N ASP A 8 -2.84 -15.10 1.03
CA ASP A 8 -1.76 -15.38 0.10
C ASP A 8 -2.27 -15.42 -1.34
N ASN A 9 -1.52 -14.80 -2.25
CA ASN A 9 -1.76 -14.97 -3.68
C ASN A 9 -0.91 -16.16 -4.15
N PRO A 10 -1.52 -17.27 -4.64
CA PRO A 10 -0.76 -18.43 -5.08
C PRO A 10 0.07 -18.17 -6.35
N TYR A 11 -0.17 -17.05 -7.04
CA TYR A 11 0.50 -16.71 -8.30
C TYR A 11 1.51 -15.57 -8.16
N ILE A 12 2.67 -15.76 -8.78
CA ILE A 12 3.64 -14.70 -9.04
C ILE A 12 3.35 -14.14 -10.44
N LEU A 13 2.98 -12.86 -10.51
CA LEU A 13 2.72 -12.17 -11.77
C LEU A 13 4.05 -11.74 -12.39
N LEU A 14 4.45 -12.41 -13.48
CA LEU A 14 5.62 -12.08 -14.28
C LEU A 14 5.27 -11.10 -15.41
N THR A 15 4.56 -10.05 -15.05
CA THR A 15 4.13 -8.97 -15.95
C THR A 15 5.04 -7.76 -15.75
N PRO A 16 5.23 -6.90 -16.77
CA PRO A 16 5.93 -5.63 -16.59
C PRO A 16 5.20 -4.65 -15.65
N GLY A 17 3.90 -4.89 -15.42
CA GLY A 17 3.03 -4.15 -14.49
C GLY A 17 1.57 -4.26 -14.93
N PRO A 18 0.59 -4.43 -14.02
CA PRO A 18 0.68 -4.60 -12.56
C PRO A 18 1.30 -5.95 -12.13
N LEU A 19 2.09 -5.96 -11.05
CA LEU A 19 2.91 -7.09 -10.59
C LEU A 19 2.53 -7.59 -9.19
N SER A 20 3.08 -8.74 -8.77
CA SER A 20 2.87 -9.28 -7.41
C SER A 20 3.60 -8.43 -6.36
N THR A 21 2.84 -7.70 -5.54
CA THR A 21 3.36 -6.88 -4.44
C THR A 21 3.36 -7.62 -3.09
N SER A 22 4.16 -7.14 -2.13
CA SER A 22 4.26 -7.74 -0.79
C SER A 22 2.96 -7.58 0.02
N LYS A 23 2.77 -8.44 1.02
CA LYS A 23 1.65 -8.31 1.98
C LYS A 23 1.67 -6.97 2.71
N THR A 24 2.86 -6.44 3.04
CA THR A 24 3.00 -5.14 3.72
C THR A 24 2.50 -3.98 2.87
N VAL A 25 2.79 -3.97 1.57
CA VAL A 25 2.29 -2.95 0.63
C VAL A 25 0.77 -3.03 0.51
N LYS A 26 0.21 -4.25 0.42
CA LYS A 26 -1.25 -4.44 0.40
C LYS A 26 -1.93 -4.01 1.70
N ALA A 27 -1.33 -4.35 2.85
CA ALA A 27 -1.83 -3.95 4.17
C ALA A 27 -1.93 -2.41 4.30
N ALA A 28 -0.93 -1.69 3.78
CA ALA A 28 -0.88 -0.23 3.84
C ALA A 28 -2.04 0.44 3.07
N MET A 29 -2.66 -0.26 2.10
CA MET A 29 -3.81 0.25 1.36
C MET A 29 -5.13 0.11 2.12
N LEU A 30 -5.18 -0.65 3.23
CA LEU A 30 -6.40 -0.89 4.01
C LEU A 30 -6.60 0.19 5.10
N ARG A 31 -6.46 1.45 4.68
CA ARG A 31 -6.72 2.63 5.51
C ARG A 31 -7.35 3.71 4.64
N ASP A 32 -8.49 4.21 5.08
CA ASP A 32 -9.09 5.40 4.49
C ASP A 32 -8.38 6.65 5.02
N TRP A 33 -8.13 7.58 4.10
CA TRP A 33 -7.50 8.87 4.40
C TRP A 33 -8.45 10.00 4.01
N CYS A 34 -8.67 10.93 4.92
CA CYS A 34 -9.28 12.21 4.57
C CYS A 34 -8.22 13.09 3.90
N THR A 35 -8.51 13.61 2.72
CA THR A 35 -7.55 14.42 1.95
C THR A 35 -7.28 15.80 2.55
N TRP A 36 -8.13 16.24 3.48
CA TRP A 36 -7.95 17.49 4.21
C TRP A 36 -7.15 17.34 5.51
N ASP A 37 -6.94 16.11 5.99
CA ASP A 37 -6.22 15.88 7.23
C ASP A 37 -4.70 16.05 7.06
N ASP A 38 -4.06 16.57 8.10
CA ASP A 38 -2.61 16.80 8.13
C ASP A 38 -1.80 15.51 7.94
N ASP A 39 -2.30 14.37 8.41
CA ASP A 39 -1.63 13.07 8.23
C ASP A 39 -1.50 12.70 6.75
N TYR A 40 -2.56 12.88 5.96
CA TYR A 40 -2.53 12.61 4.51
C TYR A 40 -1.57 13.58 3.81
N ASN A 41 -1.65 14.86 4.15
CA ASN A 41 -0.79 15.89 3.59
C ASN A 41 0.70 15.61 3.88
N THR A 42 1.01 15.14 5.09
CA THR A 42 2.38 14.75 5.48
C THR A 42 2.91 13.63 4.59
N ILE A 43 2.12 12.57 4.39
CA ILE A 43 2.50 11.44 3.52
C ILE A 43 2.78 11.91 2.09
N VAL A 44 1.93 12.77 1.54
CA VAL A 44 2.11 13.29 0.17
C VAL A 44 3.38 14.14 0.05
N GLN A 45 3.65 15.01 1.02
CA GLN A 45 4.85 15.86 1.00
C GLN A 45 6.13 15.03 1.15
N ASP A 46 6.10 13.98 1.97
CA ASP A 46 7.22 13.06 2.11
C ASP A 46 7.52 12.29 0.83
N ILE A 47 6.50 11.89 0.08
CA ILE A 47 6.68 11.25 -1.23
C ILE A 47 7.27 12.23 -2.24
N ARG A 48 6.79 13.47 -2.29
CA ARG A 48 7.25 14.49 -3.25
C ARG A 48 8.71 14.93 -3.05
N LYS A 49 9.25 14.77 -1.85
CA LYS A 49 10.63 15.13 -1.51
C LYS A 49 11.65 14.03 -1.84
N ARG A 50 11.17 12.82 -2.16
CA ARG A 50 12.00 11.68 -2.56
C ARG A 50 12.27 11.71 -4.05
#